data_AF-K9SK76-F1
#
_entry.id   AF-K9SK76-F1
#
_cell.length_a   1.000
_cell.length_b   1.000
_cell.length_c   1.000
_cell.angle_alpha   90.00
_cell.angle_beta   90.00
_cell.angle_gamma   90.00
#
_symmetry.space_group_name_H-M   'P 1'
#
loop_
_entity.id
_entity.type
_entity.pdbx_description
1 polymer ?
#
loop_
_entity_poly.entity_id
_entity_poly.type
_entity_poly.pdbx_seq_one_letter_code
_entity_poly.pdbx_strand_id
1 'polypeptide(L)'
;MYKEGDLVKIISPDYVAGAQGYLFAREEDTGLWIVRLLENTIDETTEPVLISLSPDEFELIELATHKSLENIIKKDKFLFPRSAYRGKFTVENLIFDANLQEFSQKVGYICALETGGKISSKQAYDEIKALWKQLKKSRKRLGIGKPPTENENNENKEDRSEPE
;
A
#
# COMPACT_ATOMS: atom_id res chain seq x y z
N MET A 1 23.80 -14.30 6.58
CA MET A 1 23.09 -13.39 7.50
C MET A 1 22.00 -12.72 6.68
N TYR A 2 20.74 -12.86 7.08
CA TYR A 2 19.60 -12.29 6.38
C TYR A 2 19.58 -10.77 6.51
N LYS A 3 19.01 -10.08 5.51
CA LYS A 3 18.82 -8.64 5.51
C LYS A 3 17.47 -8.26 4.90
N GLU A 4 17.06 -7.02 5.18
CA GLU A 4 15.88 -6.43 4.56
C GLU A 4 15.96 -6.50 3.04
N GLY A 5 14.85 -6.90 2.42
CA GLY A 5 14.70 -7.11 0.99
C GLY A 5 15.07 -8.50 0.48
N ASP A 6 15.65 -9.38 1.29
CA ASP A 6 15.88 -10.77 0.89
C ASP A 6 14.53 -11.47 0.60
N LEU A 7 14.47 -12.23 -0.49
CA LEU A 7 13.31 -13.02 -0.86
C LEU A 7 13.38 -14.38 -0.16
N VAL A 8 12.32 -14.73 0.56
CA VAL A 8 12.22 -15.97 1.32
C VAL A 8 10.95 -16.75 0.93
N LYS A 9 11.02 -18.07 1.06
CA LYS A 9 9.87 -18.98 0.97
C LYS A 9 9.56 -19.49 2.37
N ILE A 10 8.30 -19.45 2.73
CA ILE A 10 7.84 -19.85 4.05
C ILE A 10 7.74 -21.37 4.10
N ILE A 11 8.24 -21.95 5.19
CA ILE A 11 8.23 -23.40 5.45
C ILE A 11 7.13 -23.71 6.47
N SER A 12 6.95 -22.84 7.45
CA SER A 12 5.90 -22.91 8.46
C SER A 12 5.47 -21.49 8.85
N PRO A 13 4.29 -21.32 9.45
CA PRO A 13 3.24 -22.32 9.70
C PRO A 13 2.49 -22.76 8.42
N ASP A 14 1.86 -23.94 8.48
CA ASP A 14 1.26 -24.63 7.31
C ASP A 14 0.29 -23.77 6.48
N TYR A 15 -0.42 -22.84 7.11
CA TYR A 15 -1.41 -21.99 6.42
C TYR A 15 -0.78 -20.98 5.43
N VAL A 16 0.53 -20.75 5.53
CA VAL A 16 1.33 -19.91 4.61
C VAL A 16 2.56 -20.65 4.08
N ALA A 17 2.69 -21.93 4.38
CA ALA A 17 3.79 -22.75 3.89
C ALA A 17 3.77 -22.79 2.34
N GLY A 18 4.94 -22.59 1.74
CA GLY A 18 5.12 -22.47 0.30
C GLY A 18 4.94 -21.05 -0.26
N ALA A 19 4.31 -20.13 0.48
CA ALA A 19 4.20 -18.74 0.07
C ALA A 19 5.59 -18.08 0.00
N GLN A 20 5.67 -16.99 -0.75
CA GLN A 20 6.90 -16.20 -0.91
C GLN A 20 6.69 -14.79 -0.37
N GLY A 21 7.74 -14.21 0.18
CA GLY A 21 7.71 -12.85 0.71
C GLY A 21 9.09 -12.24 0.84
N TYR A 22 9.12 -10.92 1.01
CA TYR A 22 10.36 -10.20 1.29
C TYR A 22 10.49 -9.96 2.79
N LEU A 23 11.72 -10.13 3.30
CA LEU A 23 12.05 -9.69 4.64
C LEU A 23 11.89 -8.16 4.71
N PHE A 24 10.95 -7.69 5.52
CA PHE A 24 10.58 -6.28 5.61
C PHE A 24 11.31 -5.59 6.76
N ALA A 25 11.32 -6.21 7.93
CA ALA A 25 11.98 -5.70 9.12
C ALA A 25 12.31 -6.85 10.07
N ARG A 26 13.16 -6.61 11.07
CA ARG A 26 13.42 -7.55 12.16
C ARG A 26 13.09 -6.89 13.49
N GLU A 27 12.29 -7.55 14.31
CA GLU A 27 12.01 -7.12 15.68
C GLU A 27 13.29 -7.25 16.52
N GLU A 28 13.72 -6.19 17.19
CA GLU A 28 14.99 -6.15 17.92
C GLU A 28 14.95 -7.02 19.20
N ASP A 29 13.78 -7.08 19.82
CA ASP A 29 13.49 -7.68 21.11
C ASP A 29 13.24 -9.19 21.02
N THR A 30 12.53 -9.65 19.98
CA THR A 30 12.25 -11.08 19.75
C THR A 30 13.20 -11.72 18.75
N GLY A 31 13.84 -10.91 17.89
CA GLY A 31 14.66 -11.38 16.79
C GLY A 31 13.87 -11.95 15.61
N LEU A 32 12.52 -11.92 15.66
CA LEU A 32 11.63 -12.39 14.61
C LEU A 32 11.71 -11.47 13.38
N TRP A 33 11.55 -12.06 12.21
CA TRP A 33 11.47 -11.34 10.96
C TRP A 33 10.03 -11.05 10.59
N ILE A 34 9.73 -9.81 10.28
CA ILE A 34 8.48 -9.41 9.65
C ILE A 34 8.66 -9.65 8.15
N VAL A 35 7.86 -10.57 7.61
CA VAL A 35 7.85 -10.93 6.19
C VAL A 35 6.61 -10.37 5.54
N ARG A 36 6.79 -9.62 4.45
CA ARG A 36 5.69 -9.17 3.61
C ARG A 36 5.45 -10.16 2.48
N LEU A 37 4.29 -10.82 2.47
CA LEU A 37 3.93 -11.76 1.42
C LEU A 37 3.77 -11.07 0.06
N LEU A 38 4.20 -11.77 -1.00
CA LEU A 38 4.00 -11.33 -2.38
C LEU A 38 2.54 -11.40 -2.81
N GLU A 39 1.88 -12.48 -2.38
CA GLU A 39 0.48 -12.76 -2.66
C GLU A 39 -0.23 -13.00 -1.33
N ASN A 40 -1.44 -12.47 -1.21
CA ASN A 40 -2.28 -12.75 -0.06
C ASN A 40 -2.90 -14.14 -0.26
N THR A 41 -2.39 -15.12 0.48
CA THR A 41 -2.92 -16.49 0.48
C THR A 41 -3.93 -16.73 1.61
N ILE A 42 -4.17 -15.72 2.45
CA ILE A 42 -5.00 -15.84 3.67
C ILE A 42 -6.43 -15.40 3.39
N ASP A 43 -6.63 -14.36 2.59
CA ASP A 43 -7.95 -13.89 2.17
C ASP A 43 -7.97 -13.38 0.73
N GLU A 44 -9.16 -13.14 0.18
CA GLU A 44 -9.35 -12.64 -1.19
C GLU A 44 -9.04 -11.13 -1.34
N THR A 45 -8.46 -10.49 -0.31
CA THR A 45 -8.16 -9.06 -0.38
C THR A 45 -6.84 -8.80 -1.08
N THR A 46 -6.71 -7.59 -1.63
CA THR A 46 -5.45 -7.10 -2.22
C THR A 46 -4.54 -6.44 -1.19
N GLU A 47 -4.88 -6.54 0.11
CA GLU A 47 -4.07 -5.96 1.17
C GLU A 47 -2.81 -6.82 1.39
N PRO A 48 -1.65 -6.17 1.61
CA PRO A 48 -0.41 -6.90 1.85
C PRO A 48 -0.45 -7.55 3.23
N VAL A 49 -0.21 -8.87 3.26
CA VAL A 49 -0.10 -9.63 4.51
C VAL A 49 1.32 -9.51 5.05
N LEU A 50 1.43 -9.17 6.34
CA LEU A 50 2.66 -9.17 7.11
C LEU A 50 2.60 -10.30 8.15
N ILE A 51 3.67 -11.09 8.27
CA ILE A 51 3.75 -12.20 9.23
C ILE A 51 5.09 -12.13 9.96
N SER A 52 5.07 -12.28 11.28
CA SER A 52 6.29 -12.44 12.08
C SER A 52 6.69 -13.91 12.09
N LEU A 53 7.93 -14.20 11.68
CA LEU A 53 8.48 -15.56 11.55
C LEU A 53 9.88 -15.64 12.17
N SER A 54 10.19 -16.77 12.80
CA SER A 54 11.56 -17.05 13.24
C SER A 54 12.43 -17.49 12.05
N PRO A 55 13.77 -17.35 12.14
CA PRO A 55 14.68 -17.67 11.03
C PRO A 55 14.62 -19.11 10.51
N ASP A 56 14.10 -20.04 11.30
CA ASP A 56 13.92 -21.46 10.97
C ASP A 56 12.58 -21.75 10.27
N GLU A 57 11.64 -20.81 10.24
CA GLU A 57 10.32 -20.95 9.62
C GLU A 57 10.30 -20.58 8.13
N PHE A 58 11.44 -20.15 7.58
CA PHE A 58 11.58 -19.78 6.17
C PHE A 58 12.94 -20.18 5.57
N GLU A 59 12.96 -20.40 4.26
CA GLU A 59 14.17 -20.61 3.46
C GLU A 59 14.46 -19.38 2.59
N LEU A 60 15.73 -19.01 2.49
CA LEU A 60 16.17 -17.95 1.58
C LEU A 60 16.11 -18.44 0.13
N ILE A 61 15.44 -17.67 -0.72
CA ILE A 61 15.39 -17.90 -2.17
C ILE A 61 16.43 -17.02 -2.89
N GLU A 62 16.39 -15.71 -2.64
CA GLU A 62 17.23 -14.73 -3.32
C GLU A 62 17.72 -13.66 -2.33
N LEU A 63 19.03 -13.43 -2.31
CA LEU A 63 19.60 -12.31 -1.56
C LEU A 63 19.28 -10.99 -2.27
N ALA A 64 18.85 -9.98 -1.51
CA ALA A 64 18.73 -8.62 -2.03
C ALA A 64 20.10 -8.14 -2.50
N THR A 65 20.31 -8.07 -3.81
CA THR A 65 21.51 -7.46 -4.38
C THR A 65 21.20 -6.03 -4.79
N HIS A 66 22.21 -5.16 -4.80
CA HIS A 66 22.08 -3.81 -5.35
C HIS A 66 21.51 -3.85 -6.77
N LYS A 67 21.92 -4.86 -7.57
CA LYS A 67 21.41 -5.09 -8.94
C LYS A 67 19.93 -5.52 -8.98
N SER A 68 19.49 -6.38 -8.06
CA SER A 68 18.09 -6.80 -7.97
C SER A 68 17.18 -5.63 -7.53
N LEU A 69 17.60 -4.85 -6.53
CA LEU A 69 16.92 -3.62 -6.11
C LEU A 69 16.88 -2.56 -7.22
N GLU A 70 18.00 -2.35 -7.92
CA GLU A 70 18.04 -1.48 -9.09
C GLU A 70 17.06 -1.93 -10.18
N ASN A 71 16.96 -3.23 -10.43
CA ASN A 71 16.04 -3.77 -11.42
C ASN A 71 14.58 -3.54 -11.03
N ILE A 72 14.24 -3.73 -9.74
CA ILE A 72 12.90 -3.42 -9.21
C ILE A 72 12.58 -1.92 -9.41
N ILE A 73 13.50 -1.03 -9.05
CA ILE A 73 13.33 0.42 -9.22
C ILE A 73 13.23 0.81 -10.71
N LYS A 74 14.04 0.19 -11.59
CA LYS A 74 13.97 0.41 -13.04
C LYS A 74 12.63 -0.06 -13.61
N LYS A 75 12.14 -1.21 -13.16
CA LYS A 75 10.86 -1.78 -13.59
C LYS A 75 9.69 -0.93 -13.10
N ASP A 76 9.73 -0.44 -11.85
CA ASP A 76 8.75 0.52 -11.33
C ASP A 76 8.71 1.78 -12.19
N LYS A 77 9.87 2.39 -12.47
CA LYS A 77 9.95 3.60 -13.32
C LYS A 77 9.46 3.36 -14.75
N PHE A 78 9.69 2.17 -15.30
CA PHE A 78 9.26 1.81 -16.65
C PHE A 78 7.75 1.57 -16.72
N LEU A 79 7.19 0.83 -15.76
CA LEU A 79 5.76 0.53 -15.71
C LEU A 79 4.93 1.71 -15.17
N PHE A 80 5.50 2.56 -14.34
CA PHE A 80 4.79 3.65 -13.68
C PHE A 80 5.49 4.98 -13.96
N PRO A 81 5.49 5.47 -15.21
CA PRO A 81 6.13 6.73 -15.56
C PRO A 81 5.43 7.88 -14.85
N ARG A 82 6.13 8.51 -13.90
CA ARG A 82 5.61 9.65 -13.13
C ARG A 82 5.93 10.96 -13.86
N SER A 83 4.91 11.78 -14.07
CA SER A 83 5.05 13.15 -14.54
C SER A 83 5.44 14.08 -13.38
N ALA A 84 6.20 15.12 -13.67
CA ALA A 84 6.50 16.15 -12.68
C ALA A 84 5.22 16.91 -12.30
N TYR A 85 5.01 17.13 -11.00
CA TYR A 85 3.91 17.95 -10.52
C TYR A 85 4.10 19.41 -10.95
N ARG A 86 3.06 20.00 -11.55
CA ARG A 86 3.07 21.39 -12.06
C ARG A 86 2.09 22.33 -11.33
N GLY A 87 1.47 21.87 -10.25
CA GLY A 87 0.52 22.66 -9.49
C GLY A 87 1.15 23.44 -8.34
N LYS A 88 0.31 24.04 -7.49
CA LYS A 88 0.75 24.79 -6.31
C LYS A 88 1.46 23.85 -5.34
N PHE A 89 2.73 24.14 -5.04
CA PHE A 89 3.51 23.33 -4.12
C PHE A 89 2.97 23.42 -2.69
N THR A 90 2.39 22.31 -2.25
CA THR A 90 2.27 21.92 -0.84
C THR A 90 2.59 20.43 -0.75
N VAL A 91 2.98 19.95 0.44
CA VAL A 91 3.30 18.54 0.65
C VAL A 91 2.07 17.67 0.35
N GLU A 92 0.89 18.12 0.78
CA GLU A 92 -0.39 17.44 0.55
C GLU A 92 -0.67 17.32 -0.95
N ASN A 93 -0.53 18.42 -1.69
CA ASN A 93 -0.77 18.45 -3.12
C ASN A 93 0.19 17.55 -3.89
N LEU A 94 1.47 17.53 -3.50
CA LEU A 94 2.47 16.67 -4.12
C LEU A 94 2.16 15.19 -3.87
N ILE A 95 1.81 14.82 -2.62
CA ILE A 95 1.44 13.45 -2.27
C ILE A 95 0.16 13.04 -3.01
N PHE A 96 -0.84 13.91 -3.07
CA PHE A 96 -2.09 13.60 -3.76
C PHE A 96 -1.91 13.47 -5.26
N ASP A 97 -1.06 14.30 -5.87
CA ASP A 97 -0.70 14.17 -7.28
C ASP A 97 -0.03 12.83 -7.56
N ALA A 98 0.92 12.40 -6.71
CA ALA A 98 1.52 11.06 -6.82
C ALA A 98 0.46 9.94 -6.76
N ASN A 99 -0.48 10.03 -5.82
CA ASN A 99 -1.57 9.05 -5.70
C ASN A 99 -2.54 9.09 -6.89
N LEU A 100 -2.77 10.27 -7.48
CA LEU A 100 -3.60 10.44 -8.67
C LEU A 100 -2.93 9.85 -9.91
N GLN A 101 -1.61 10.01 -10.04
CA GLN A 101 -0.83 9.41 -11.11
C GLN A 101 -0.80 7.89 -11.01
N GLU A 102 -0.64 7.34 -9.81
CA GLU A 102 -0.73 5.89 -9.59
C GLU A 102 -2.12 5.34 -9.95
N PHE A 103 -3.18 6.06 -9.55
CA PHE A 103 -4.56 5.73 -9.92
C PHE A 103 -4.74 5.67 -11.45
N SER A 104 -4.29 6.70 -12.17
CA SER A 104 -4.51 6.77 -13.63
C SER A 104 -3.77 5.65 -14.37
N GLN A 105 -2.56 5.31 -13.95
CA GLN A 105 -1.78 4.21 -14.51
C GLN A 105 -2.47 2.86 -14.27
N LYS A 106 -2.90 2.58 -13.03
CA LYS A 106 -3.60 1.34 -12.69
C LYS A 106 -4.90 1.17 -13.47
N VAL A 107 -5.69 2.24 -13.63
CA VAL A 107 -6.88 2.22 -14.49
C VAL A 107 -6.52 1.88 -15.93
N GLY A 108 -5.47 2.47 -16.48
CA GLY A 108 -4.97 2.15 -17.82
C GLY A 108 -4.63 0.67 -17.99
N TYR A 109 -3.97 0.08 -16.99
CA TYR A 109 -3.64 -1.35 -16.99
C TYR A 109 -4.87 -2.24 -16.93
N ILE A 110 -5.84 -1.93 -16.07
CA ILE A 110 -7.08 -2.68 -15.97
C ILE A 110 -7.84 -2.65 -17.30
N CYS A 111 -7.96 -1.48 -17.92
CA CYS A 111 -8.60 -1.35 -19.24
C CYS A 111 -7.86 -2.17 -20.31
N ALA A 112 -6.52 -2.14 -20.32
CA ALA A 112 -5.74 -2.93 -21.27
C ALA A 112 -5.91 -4.44 -21.06
N LEU A 113 -6.00 -4.91 -19.82
CA LEU A 113 -6.27 -6.32 -19.49
C LEU A 113 -7.66 -6.75 -19.93
N GLU A 114 -8.66 -5.90 -19.74
CA GLU A 114 -10.04 -6.15 -20.17
C GLU A 114 -10.13 -6.23 -21.70
N THR A 115 -9.56 -5.24 -22.40
CA THR A 115 -9.53 -5.22 -23.87
C THR A 115 -8.74 -6.40 -24.43
N GLY A 116 -7.70 -6.85 -23.72
CA GLY A 116 -6.95 -8.07 -24.05
C GLY A 116 -7.66 -9.38 -23.67
N GLY A 117 -8.88 -9.32 -23.14
CA GLY A 117 -9.68 -10.48 -22.74
C GLY A 117 -9.14 -11.26 -21.54
N LYS A 118 -8.24 -10.67 -20.76
CA LYS A 118 -7.61 -11.31 -19.59
C LYS A 118 -8.49 -11.25 -18.34
N ILE A 119 -9.31 -10.21 -18.25
CA ILE A 119 -10.30 -10.03 -17.18
C ILE A 119 -11.65 -9.67 -17.80
N SER A 120 -12.73 -9.94 -17.08
CA SER A 120 -14.07 -9.56 -17.53
C SER A 120 -14.32 -8.06 -17.34
N SER A 121 -15.23 -7.49 -18.13
CA SER A 121 -15.64 -6.08 -17.97
C SER A 121 -16.20 -5.79 -16.57
N LYS A 122 -16.86 -6.77 -15.95
CA LYS A 122 -17.36 -6.66 -14.57
C LYS A 122 -16.20 -6.56 -13.57
N GLN A 123 -15.21 -7.45 -13.69
CA GLN A 123 -14.03 -7.42 -12.84
C GLN A 123 -13.26 -6.09 -13.00
N ALA A 124 -13.04 -5.64 -14.24
CA ALA A 124 -12.41 -4.37 -14.52
C ALA A 124 -13.15 -3.20 -13.85
N TYR A 125 -14.49 -3.17 -13.95
CA TYR A 125 -15.32 -2.16 -13.30
C TYR A 125 -15.15 -2.18 -11.76
N ASP A 126 -15.21 -3.36 -11.14
CA ASP A 126 -15.13 -3.49 -9.69
C ASP A 126 -13.74 -3.05 -9.16
N GLU A 127 -12.66 -3.40 -9.86
CA GLU A 127 -11.29 -2.97 -9.53
C GLU A 127 -11.11 -1.45 -9.67
N ILE A 128 -11.57 -0.85 -10.78
CA ILE A 128 -11.52 0.61 -10.98
C ILE A 128 -12.32 1.34 -9.89
N LYS A 129 -13.48 0.79 -9.51
CA LYS A 129 -14.32 1.33 -8.44
C LYS A 129 -13.62 1.27 -7.08
N ALA A 130 -12.88 0.20 -6.79
CA ALA A 130 -12.08 0.08 -5.58
C ALA A 130 -10.96 1.14 -5.55
N LEU A 131 -10.21 1.29 -6.65
CA LEU A 131 -9.16 2.30 -6.79
C LEU A 131 -9.71 3.73 -6.60
N TRP A 132 -10.88 4.03 -7.17
CA TRP A 132 -11.53 5.32 -7.00
C TRP A 132 -11.90 5.59 -5.53
N LYS A 133 -12.39 4.58 -4.81
CA LYS A 133 -12.66 4.71 -3.36
C LYS A 133 -11.38 5.01 -2.58
N GLN A 134 -10.27 4.36 -2.90
CA GLN A 134 -8.97 4.60 -2.27
C GLN A 134 -8.47 6.03 -2.53
N LEU A 135 -8.53 6.50 -3.78
CA LEU A 135 -8.14 7.85 -4.14
C LEU A 135 -8.97 8.91 -3.39
N LYS A 136 -10.30 8.71 -3.30
CA LYS A 136 -11.18 9.60 -2.50
C LYS A 136 -10.79 9.65 -1.02
N LYS A 137 -10.50 8.49 -0.42
CA LYS A 137 -10.03 8.43 0.98
C LYS A 137 -8.71 9.18 1.14
N SER A 138 -7.78 9.01 0.21
CA SER A 138 -6.51 9.76 0.21
C SER A 138 -6.73 11.27 0.17
N ARG A 139 -7.58 11.75 -0.74
CA ARG A 139 -7.88 13.20 -0.85
C ARG A 139 -8.41 13.76 0.47
N LYS A 140 -9.33 13.03 1.12
CA LYS A 140 -9.92 13.44 2.40
C LYS A 140 -8.89 13.48 3.53
N ARG A 141 -8.00 12.49 3.63
CA ARG A 141 -6.94 12.43 4.65
C ARG A 141 -5.93 13.57 4.51
N LEU A 142 -5.62 13.96 3.27
CA LEU A 142 -4.69 15.05 2.96
C LEU A 142 -5.33 16.44 3.10
N GLY A 143 -6.61 16.55 3.49
CA GLY A 143 -7.29 17.84 3.67
C GLY A 143 -7.52 18.64 2.37
N ILE A 144 -7.24 18.06 1.21
CA ILE A 144 -7.31 18.76 -0.08
C ILE A 144 -8.77 19.05 -0.45
N GLY A 145 -9.07 20.33 -0.65
CA GLY A 145 -10.40 20.81 -1.00
C GLY A 145 -11.29 21.17 0.19
N LYS A 146 -10.76 21.21 1.42
CA LYS A 146 -11.43 21.94 2.51
C LYS A 146 -11.10 23.44 2.40
N PRO A 147 -12.08 24.35 2.53
CA PRO A 147 -11.78 25.75 2.76
C PRO A 147 -11.02 25.89 4.11
N PRO A 148 -10.20 26.94 4.30
CA PRO A 148 -9.59 27.21 5.60
C PRO A 148 -10.73 27.34 6.61
N THR A 149 -10.78 26.43 7.58
CA THR A 149 -11.82 26.43 8.61
C THR A 149 -11.39 27.43 9.66
N GLU A 150 -12.17 28.51 9.80
CA GLU A 150 -12.10 29.42 10.94
C GLU A 150 -12.36 28.61 12.21
N ASN A 151 -11.39 28.70 13.13
CA ASN A 151 -11.41 28.39 14.55
C ASN A 151 -12.70 27.77 15.11
N GLU A 152 -12.63 26.49 15.49
CA GLU A 152 -13.53 25.90 16.48
C GLU A 152 -13.20 26.48 17.87
N ASN A 153 -13.59 27.74 18.11
CA ASN A 153 -13.85 28.24 19.45
C ASN A 153 -15.37 28.19 19.67
N ASN A 154 -15.85 27.15 20.33
CA ASN A 154 -17.10 27.24 21.07
C ASN A 154 -16.95 26.44 22.37
N GLU A 155 -16.45 27.14 23.38
CA GLU A 155 -16.61 26.82 24.78
C GLU A 155 -18.11 26.80 25.17
N ASN A 156 -18.41 25.94 26.14
CA ASN A 156 -19.50 26.03 27.13
C ASN A 156 -20.91 25.59 26.71
N LYS A 157 -21.16 24.28 26.83
CA LYS A 157 -22.38 23.80 27.50
C LYS A 157 -22.01 23.43 28.94
N GLU A 158 -22.23 24.36 29.86
CA GLU A 158 -22.40 24.04 31.27
C GLU A 158 -23.90 24.16 31.56
N ASP A 159 -24.50 22.99 31.73
CA ASP A 159 -25.89 22.75 32.07
C ASP A 159 -26.14 23.25 33.49
N ARG A 160 -26.78 24.42 33.62
CA ARG A 160 -27.15 24.99 34.90
C ARG A 160 -28.43 24.26 35.37
N SER A 161 -28.25 23.26 36.22
CA SER A 161 -29.32 22.75 37.07
C SER A 161 -29.73 23.87 38.05
N GLU A 162 -30.93 24.41 37.92
CA GLU A 162 -31.57 25.19 38.98
C GLU A 162 -32.39 24.25 39.88
N PRO A 163 -32.24 24.36 41.21
CA PRO A 163 -33.24 23.87 42.16
C PRO A 163 -34.15 25.03 42.60
N GLU A 164 -35.47 24.82 42.51
CA GLU A 164 -36.47 24.89 43.59
C GLU A 164 -37.89 24.80 43.02
#